data_AF-A0AAW1GWV6-F1
#
_entry.id   AF-A0AAW1GWV6-F1
#
_cell.length_a   1.000
_cell.length_b   1.000
_cell.length_c   1.000
_cell.angle_alpha   90.00
_cell.angle_beta   90.00
_cell.angle_gamma   90.00
#
_symmetry.space_group_name_H-M   'P 1'
#
loop_
_entity.id
_entity.type
_entity.pdbx_description
1 polymer ?
#
loop_
_entity_poly.entity_id
_entity_poly.type
_entity_poly.pdbx_seq_one_letter_code
_entity_poly.pdbx_strand_id
1 'polypeptide(L)'
;MQGIVTGIGNLSKLSYFDTSFNNLNLDLSFGFSPLFQLDVFNVHSCKISAVFPQWLRNQTQISGLDLSYTGISGQLPKWLWNMTSIRYLQLSGNQLTGLLPSHVVCDGCNLDTFLELREIIKGITEVFGGTEGIHSMIDLSSNHLVGKIPEEITNISKLMALNLSNNRLTGEIPKEIGNLKLLESLDLSNNNLSGTIPQSLSVLSWLSSLNLSNNKLYGPIPTGSQLQILDDPSIYAGNSGLCGFPLTDVCSKTHSPRNSTDVDNSAGGDDVEEDDKHDKMWFYLVIMSGVATGFWVVIGTLVVKESWRRSYFRFVEETADRIYVWFKVRVMNRLQNRLQD
;
A
#
# COMPACT_ATOMS: atom_id res chain seq x y z
N MET A 1 -2.63 10.41 -31.80
CA MET A 1 -1.53 11.17 -32.44
C MET A 1 -0.25 10.85 -31.70
N GLN A 2 0.79 10.36 -32.39
CA GLN A 2 2.13 10.29 -31.80
C GLN A 2 2.76 11.67 -31.92
N GLY A 3 2.81 12.41 -30.82
CA GLY A 3 3.53 13.67 -30.72
C GLY A 3 4.91 13.42 -30.11
N ILE A 4 5.94 14.05 -30.67
CA ILE A 4 7.24 14.16 -30.01
C ILE A 4 7.23 15.47 -29.23
N VAL A 5 7.38 15.40 -27.92
CA VAL A 5 7.53 16.61 -27.09
C VAL A 5 9.03 16.90 -26.94
N THR A 6 9.47 18.02 -27.51
CA THR A 6 10.86 18.50 -27.44
C THR A 6 10.93 19.85 -26.74
N GLY A 7 12.10 20.22 -26.20
CA GLY A 7 12.36 21.58 -25.72
C GLY A 7 11.95 21.87 -24.27
N ILE A 8 11.48 20.87 -23.52
CA ILE A 8 11.19 21.00 -22.07
C ILE A 8 12.41 21.53 -21.32
N GLY A 9 13.62 21.10 -21.69
CA GLY A 9 14.88 21.54 -21.08
C GLY A 9 15.15 23.05 -21.15
N ASN A 10 14.46 23.80 -22.01
CA ASN A 10 14.61 25.26 -22.12
C ASN A 10 13.74 26.05 -21.14
N LEU A 11 12.85 25.37 -20.41
CA LEU A 11 12.03 26.02 -19.39
C LEU A 11 12.91 26.42 -18.19
N SER A 12 12.58 27.53 -17.54
CA SER A 12 13.37 28.05 -16.40
C SER A 12 12.64 28.01 -15.07
N LYS A 13 11.32 27.76 -15.08
CA LYS A 13 10.44 27.79 -13.89
C LYS A 13 9.57 26.54 -13.72
N LEU A 14 9.87 25.47 -14.45
CA LEU A 14 9.07 24.26 -14.41
C LEU A 14 9.26 23.54 -13.06
N SER A 15 8.18 23.43 -12.29
CA SER A 15 8.17 22.70 -11.01
C SER A 15 7.30 21.44 -11.05
N TYR A 16 6.26 21.43 -11.89
CA TYR A 16 5.34 20.31 -12.03
C TYR A 16 5.27 19.93 -13.51
N PHE A 17 5.54 18.66 -13.81
CA PHE A 17 5.42 18.13 -15.16
C PHE A 17 4.66 16.81 -15.13
N ASP A 18 3.48 16.81 -15.74
CA ASP A 18 2.63 15.64 -15.85
C ASP A 18 2.14 15.49 -17.29
N THR A 19 2.49 14.35 -17.88
CA THR A 19 1.99 13.93 -19.20
C THR A 19 1.48 12.50 -19.15
N SER A 20 1.16 11.99 -17.96
CA SER A 20 0.72 10.62 -17.74
C SER A 20 -0.47 10.22 -18.59
N PHE A 21 -0.59 8.92 -18.85
CA PHE A 21 -1.68 8.34 -19.63
C PHE A 21 -1.79 8.87 -21.06
N ASN A 22 -0.71 9.46 -21.57
CA ASN A 22 -0.60 9.83 -22.97
C ASN A 22 0.36 8.88 -23.70
N ASN A 23 0.04 8.52 -24.94
CA ASN A 23 0.93 7.71 -25.78
C ASN A 23 1.99 8.58 -26.49
N LEU A 24 2.63 9.47 -25.73
CA LEU A 24 3.65 10.39 -26.22
C LEU A 24 5.01 9.72 -26.29
N ASN A 25 5.83 10.14 -27.26
CA ASN A 25 7.24 9.82 -27.27
C ASN A 25 8.02 11.04 -26.75
N LEU A 26 8.56 10.96 -25.55
CA LEU A 26 9.25 12.06 -24.91
C LEU A 26 10.76 11.90 -25.12
N ASP A 27 11.35 12.86 -25.83
CA ASP A 27 12.80 12.95 -25.89
C ASP A 27 13.32 13.69 -24.66
N LEU A 28 13.74 12.90 -23.66
CA LEU A 28 14.33 13.35 -22.42
C LEU A 28 15.87 13.28 -22.44
N SER A 29 16.47 13.09 -23.62
CA SER A 29 17.92 13.06 -23.78
C SER A 29 18.49 14.48 -23.89
N PHE A 30 18.56 15.17 -22.75
CA PHE A 30 19.15 16.50 -22.72
C PHE A 30 20.68 16.41 -22.82
N GLY A 31 21.27 17.13 -23.78
CA GLY A 31 22.72 17.34 -23.86
C GLY A 31 23.28 18.23 -22.75
N PHE A 32 22.41 18.83 -21.92
CA PHE A 32 22.74 19.71 -20.79
C PHE A 32 21.79 19.45 -19.61
N SER A 33 22.16 19.86 -18.40
CA SER A 33 21.27 19.75 -17.22
C SER A 33 20.25 20.90 -17.21
N PRO A 34 18.93 20.63 -17.14
CA PRO A 34 17.92 21.68 -17.08
C PRO A 34 18.10 22.60 -15.87
N LEU A 35 17.78 23.89 -16.06
CA LEU A 35 17.93 24.92 -15.01
C LEU A 35 16.78 24.94 -13.99
N PHE A 36 15.64 24.31 -14.34
CA PHE A 36 14.49 24.20 -13.45
C PHE A 36 14.69 23.13 -12.36
N GLN A 37 13.83 23.17 -11.34
CA GLN A 37 13.77 22.18 -10.27
C GLN A 37 12.35 21.66 -10.16
N LEU A 38 12.19 20.37 -10.47
CA LEU A 38 10.91 19.67 -10.37
C LEU A 38 10.64 19.26 -8.93
N ASP A 39 9.38 19.42 -8.53
CA ASP A 39 8.76 18.79 -7.38
C ASP A 39 8.09 17.47 -7.79
N VAL A 40 7.35 17.48 -8.91
CA VAL A 40 6.70 16.29 -9.47
C VAL A 40 7.07 16.09 -10.93
N PHE A 41 7.50 14.88 -11.26
CA PHE A 41 7.72 14.42 -12.63
C PHE A 41 6.91 13.15 -12.87
N ASN A 42 5.84 13.28 -13.66
CA ASN A 42 4.95 12.18 -14.01
C ASN A 42 4.88 11.99 -15.53
N VAL A 43 5.42 10.88 -16.00
CA VAL A 43 5.38 10.47 -17.41
C VAL A 43 4.85 9.04 -17.55
N HIS A 44 4.02 8.61 -16.60
CA HIS A 44 3.40 7.28 -16.61
C HIS A 44 2.81 6.93 -17.98
N SER A 45 3.11 5.72 -18.48
CA SER A 45 2.64 5.22 -19.79
C SER A 45 3.12 6.00 -21.03
N CYS A 46 3.99 7.01 -20.89
CA CYS A 46 4.67 7.64 -22.01
C CYS A 46 5.88 6.81 -22.44
N LYS A 47 6.17 6.74 -23.74
CA LYS A 47 7.43 6.15 -24.21
C LYS A 47 8.53 7.17 -24.01
N ILE A 48 9.54 6.82 -23.22
CA ILE A 48 10.75 7.63 -23.08
C ILE A 48 11.95 6.84 -23.64
N SER A 49 13.13 7.47 -23.65
CA SER A 49 14.37 6.79 -24.00
C SER A 49 14.54 5.48 -23.21
N ALA A 50 15.16 4.46 -23.82
CA ALA A 50 15.37 3.15 -23.20
C ALA A 50 16.32 3.17 -21.97
N VAL A 51 16.85 4.34 -21.59
CA VAL A 51 17.81 4.52 -20.50
C VAL A 51 17.23 5.46 -19.45
N PHE A 52 17.50 5.16 -18.17
CA PHE A 52 17.13 6.01 -17.05
C PHE A 52 17.61 7.47 -17.26
N PRO A 53 16.74 8.49 -17.20
CA PRO A 53 17.12 9.88 -17.48
C PRO A 53 18.15 10.41 -16.47
N GLN A 54 19.40 10.59 -16.91
CA GLN A 54 20.51 10.92 -16.00
C GLN A 54 20.44 12.34 -15.44
N TRP A 55 19.79 13.28 -16.13
CA TRP A 55 19.64 14.66 -15.68
C TRP A 55 18.79 14.81 -14.40
N LEU A 56 17.96 13.81 -14.09
CA LEU A 56 17.16 13.76 -12.85
C LEU A 56 18.02 13.82 -11.60
N ARG A 57 19.28 13.37 -11.67
CA ARG A 57 20.23 13.47 -10.55
C ARG A 57 20.44 14.90 -10.03
N ASN A 58 20.17 15.91 -10.86
CA ASN A 58 20.33 17.33 -10.54
C ASN A 58 19.01 17.99 -10.10
N GLN A 59 17.92 17.21 -9.99
CA GLN A 59 16.61 17.68 -9.52
C GLN A 59 16.48 17.38 -8.02
N THR A 60 17.02 18.26 -7.18
CA THR A 60 17.14 18.01 -5.73
C THR A 60 15.83 18.25 -4.97
N GLN A 61 14.84 18.90 -5.60
CA GLN A 61 13.54 19.20 -4.99
C GLN A 61 12.46 18.15 -5.30
N ILE A 62 12.78 17.10 -6.07
CA ILE A 62 11.76 16.16 -6.54
C ILE A 62 11.23 15.33 -5.37
N SER A 63 9.92 15.42 -5.14
CA SER A 63 9.19 14.65 -4.15
C SER A 63 8.40 13.50 -4.78
N GLY A 64 7.92 13.67 -6.01
CA GLY A 64 7.21 12.65 -6.77
C GLY A 64 7.86 12.34 -8.10
N LEU A 65 8.22 11.07 -8.31
CA LEU A 65 8.78 10.57 -9.56
C LEU A 65 7.99 9.36 -10.05
N ASP A 66 7.31 9.52 -11.18
CA ASP A 66 6.60 8.44 -11.86
C ASP A 66 7.14 8.24 -13.28
N LEU A 67 7.89 7.15 -13.44
CA LEU A 67 8.38 6.65 -14.73
C LEU A 67 7.81 5.25 -15.03
N SER A 68 6.66 4.90 -14.45
CA SER A 68 6.07 3.58 -14.64
C SER A 68 5.57 3.39 -16.08
N TYR A 69 5.72 2.16 -16.60
CA TYR A 69 5.35 1.80 -17.97
C TYR A 69 6.02 2.65 -19.07
N THR A 70 7.24 3.13 -18.83
CA THR A 70 7.95 3.99 -19.79
C THR A 70 8.94 3.25 -20.69
N GLY A 71 9.22 1.98 -20.38
CA GLY A 71 10.14 1.14 -21.13
C GLY A 71 11.61 1.34 -20.77
N ILE A 72 11.92 2.05 -19.68
CA ILE A 72 13.30 2.22 -19.23
C ILE A 72 13.94 0.87 -18.89
N SER A 73 15.21 0.73 -19.24
CA SER A 73 16.00 -0.48 -19.05
C SER A 73 17.36 -0.17 -18.41
N GLY A 74 18.10 -1.22 -18.07
CA GLY A 74 19.39 -1.11 -17.40
C GLY A 74 19.27 -1.13 -15.88
N GLN A 75 20.32 -0.75 -15.18
CA GLN A 75 20.37 -0.78 -13.71
C GLN A 75 19.80 0.50 -13.11
N LEU A 76 19.19 0.37 -11.93
CA LEU A 76 18.81 1.53 -11.14
C LEU A 76 20.05 2.35 -10.75
N PRO A 77 20.10 3.66 -11.05
CA PRO A 77 21.25 4.46 -10.69
C PRO A 77 21.38 4.58 -9.16
N LYS A 78 22.60 4.40 -8.63
CA LYS A 78 22.86 4.49 -7.18
C LYS A 78 22.46 5.84 -6.59
N TRP A 79 22.60 6.93 -7.35
CA TRP A 79 22.27 8.27 -6.89
C TRP A 79 20.78 8.45 -6.56
N LEU A 80 19.89 7.65 -7.15
CA LEU A 80 18.44 7.73 -6.90
C LEU A 80 18.12 7.48 -5.42
N TRP A 81 18.93 6.66 -4.76
CA TRP A 81 18.77 6.23 -3.37
C TRP A 81 19.44 7.13 -2.35
N ASN A 82 20.12 8.18 -2.85
CA ASN A 82 20.62 9.28 -2.05
C ASN A 82 19.71 10.51 -2.17
N MET A 83 18.59 10.42 -2.90
CA MET A 83 17.66 11.53 -3.08
C MET A 83 16.75 11.62 -1.86
N THR A 84 17.11 12.51 -0.93
CA THR A 84 16.41 12.68 0.35
C THR A 84 15.00 13.24 0.22
N SER A 85 14.68 13.91 -0.89
CA SER A 85 13.40 14.59 -1.10
C SER A 85 12.29 13.66 -1.59
N ILE A 86 12.64 12.49 -2.15
CA ILE A 86 11.67 11.58 -2.76
C ILE A 86 10.75 11.00 -1.69
N ARG A 87 9.45 11.20 -1.89
CA ARG A 87 8.38 10.59 -1.10
C ARG A 87 7.67 9.52 -1.91
N TYR A 88 7.46 9.76 -3.20
CA TYR A 88 6.74 8.90 -4.11
C TYR A 88 7.65 8.49 -5.27
N LEU A 89 7.94 7.19 -5.38
CA LEU A 89 8.77 6.60 -6.44
C LEU A 89 8.02 5.45 -7.12
N GLN A 90 7.61 5.66 -8.37
CA GLN A 90 6.96 4.66 -9.20
C GLN A 90 7.82 4.35 -10.41
N LEU A 91 8.38 3.14 -10.45
CA LEU A 91 9.16 2.63 -11.57
C LEU A 91 8.62 1.28 -12.07
N SER A 92 7.36 0.98 -11.75
CA SER A 92 6.72 -0.29 -12.10
C SER A 92 6.55 -0.49 -13.60
N GLY A 93 6.49 -1.75 -14.03
CA GLY A 93 6.19 -2.10 -15.43
C GLY A 93 7.29 -1.68 -16.41
N ASN A 94 8.56 -1.80 -16.01
CA ASN A 94 9.72 -1.43 -16.82
C ASN A 94 10.65 -2.63 -17.07
N GLN A 95 11.81 -2.37 -17.68
CA GLN A 95 12.83 -3.38 -17.98
C GLN A 95 14.06 -3.23 -17.08
N LEU A 96 13.89 -2.73 -15.85
CA LEU A 96 15.01 -2.50 -14.94
C LEU A 96 15.62 -3.81 -14.47
N THR A 97 16.94 -3.83 -14.33
CA THR A 97 17.77 -5.00 -14.00
C THR A 97 18.72 -4.67 -12.87
N GLY A 98 19.48 -5.68 -12.42
CA GLY A 98 20.52 -5.50 -11.39
C GLY A 98 19.96 -5.55 -9.98
N LEU A 99 20.80 -5.13 -9.03
CA LEU A 99 20.54 -5.23 -7.61
C LEU A 99 19.81 -3.99 -7.10
N LEU A 100 18.94 -4.17 -6.10
CA LEU A 100 18.58 -3.09 -5.19
C LEU A 100 19.86 -2.65 -4.44
N PRO A 101 20.08 -1.36 -4.21
CA PRO A 101 21.30 -0.89 -3.54
C PRO A 101 21.29 -1.22 -2.06
N SER A 102 22.43 -1.66 -1.57
CA SER A 102 22.70 -1.90 -0.14
C SER A 102 23.01 -0.63 0.66
N HIS A 103 22.80 0.55 0.08
CA HIS A 103 23.00 1.83 0.77
C HIS A 103 21.85 2.75 0.40
N VAL A 104 20.90 2.89 1.32
CA VAL A 104 19.82 3.86 1.25
C VAL A 104 20.14 4.95 2.26
N VAL A 105 20.57 6.12 1.78
CA VAL A 105 20.76 7.31 2.62
C VAL A 105 19.56 8.21 2.37
N CYS A 106 18.48 7.93 3.09
CA CYS A 106 17.24 8.68 2.99
C CYS A 106 16.92 9.41 4.30
N ASP A 107 17.80 10.33 4.71
CA ASP A 107 17.57 11.18 5.90
C ASP A 107 16.33 12.07 5.74
N GLY A 108 15.97 12.48 4.52
CA GLY A 108 14.76 13.27 4.24
C GLY A 108 13.46 12.46 4.17
N CYS A 109 13.53 11.14 4.05
CA CYS A 109 12.36 10.27 4.28
C CYS A 109 11.98 10.20 5.77
N ASN A 110 12.84 10.70 6.67
CA ASN A 110 12.60 10.78 8.11
C ASN A 110 12.08 12.16 8.60
N LEU A 111 11.81 13.14 7.74
CA LEU A 111 11.47 14.52 8.16
C LEU A 111 10.22 14.59 9.06
N ASP A 112 10.40 14.92 10.35
CA ASP A 112 9.46 14.89 11.49
C ASP A 112 8.18 15.75 11.41
N THR A 113 7.80 16.28 10.25
CA THR A 113 6.52 16.98 10.11
C THR A 113 5.35 15.98 10.00
N PHE A 114 4.97 15.43 11.14
CA PHE A 114 3.65 14.86 11.38
C PHE A 114 2.65 16.03 11.41
N LEU A 115 2.17 16.46 10.24
CA LEU A 115 0.95 17.25 10.19
C LEU A 115 -0.20 16.27 10.42
N GLU A 116 -0.74 16.28 11.64
CA GLU A 116 -2.01 15.61 11.95
C GLU A 116 -3.11 16.13 11.02
N LEU A 117 -3.32 15.47 9.89
CA LEU A 117 -4.58 15.51 9.18
C LEU A 117 -5.23 14.15 9.32
N ARG A 118 -6.14 14.07 10.28
CA ARG A 118 -7.14 13.00 10.32
C ARG A 118 -8.06 13.18 9.12
N GLU A 119 -7.91 12.36 8.10
CA GLU A 119 -9.03 11.98 7.25
C GLU A 119 -9.33 10.49 7.42
N ILE A 120 -10.61 10.19 7.63
CA ILE A 120 -11.14 8.84 7.71
C ILE A 120 -11.45 8.41 6.28
N ILE A 121 -10.85 7.31 5.81
CA ILE A 121 -11.34 6.65 4.59
C ILE A 121 -11.73 5.20 4.91
N LYS A 122 -13.04 4.99 5.09
CA LYS A 122 -13.76 3.72 4.96
C LYS A 122 -14.96 3.93 4.04
N GLY A 123 -14.71 4.08 2.74
CA GLY A 123 -15.79 4.17 1.75
C GLY A 123 -15.40 4.90 0.46
N ILE A 124 -14.38 4.39 -0.23
CA ILE A 124 -13.99 4.59 -1.64
C ILE A 124 -14.30 5.95 -2.30
N THR A 125 -13.23 6.65 -2.71
CA THR A 125 -13.06 7.20 -4.07
C THR A 125 -11.57 7.26 -4.39
N GLU A 126 -11.13 6.59 -5.45
CA GLU A 126 -9.82 6.82 -6.08
C GLU A 126 -9.88 8.09 -6.93
N VAL A 127 -8.97 9.04 -6.65
CA VAL A 127 -8.15 9.81 -7.61
C VAL A 127 -6.93 10.30 -6.81
N PHE A 128 -5.73 9.80 -7.11
CA PHE A 128 -4.50 10.39 -6.58
C PHE A 128 -4.23 11.71 -7.30
N GLY A 129 -4.63 12.82 -6.68
CA GLY A 129 -4.43 14.16 -7.21
C GLY A 129 -4.65 15.24 -6.15
N GLY A 130 -3.63 15.51 -5.33
CA GLY A 130 -3.63 16.61 -4.37
C GLY A 130 -2.47 16.52 -3.38
N THR A 131 -1.67 17.58 -3.27
CA THR A 131 -0.44 17.69 -2.47
C THR A 131 -0.67 17.84 -0.96
N GLU A 132 -1.70 17.23 -0.40
CA GLU A 132 -1.93 17.19 1.05
C GLU A 132 -2.11 15.74 1.49
N GLY A 133 -0.99 15.12 1.90
CA GLY A 133 -0.93 13.71 2.33
C GLY A 133 -0.04 12.82 1.49
N ILE A 134 1.14 13.29 1.03
CA ILE A 134 2.07 12.43 0.28
C ILE A 134 2.65 11.35 1.22
N HIS A 135 1.97 10.21 1.26
CA HIS A 135 2.43 8.97 1.86
C HIS A 135 3.72 8.52 1.16
N SER A 136 4.71 8.03 1.92
CA SER A 136 5.93 7.56 1.29
C SER A 136 5.68 6.20 0.63
N MET A 137 5.90 6.10 -0.68
CA MET A 137 5.58 4.91 -1.47
C MET A 137 6.72 4.58 -2.43
N ILE A 138 7.08 3.31 -2.51
CA ILE A 138 8.06 2.77 -3.47
C ILE A 138 7.40 1.61 -4.21
N ASP A 139 7.23 1.75 -5.52
CA ASP A 139 6.82 0.67 -6.41
C ASP A 139 7.89 0.41 -7.47
N LEU A 140 8.49 -0.78 -7.38
CA LEU A 140 9.47 -1.31 -8.34
C LEU A 140 8.97 -2.60 -8.99
N SER A 141 7.67 -2.88 -8.90
CA SER A 141 7.07 -4.12 -9.37
C SER A 141 7.16 -4.30 -10.88
N SER A 142 7.00 -5.54 -11.34
CA SER A 142 6.97 -5.86 -12.78
C SER A 142 8.23 -5.36 -13.51
N ASN A 143 9.39 -5.78 -13.00
CA ASN A 143 10.72 -5.49 -13.55
C ASN A 143 11.56 -6.79 -13.58
N HIS A 144 12.85 -6.68 -13.87
CA HIS A 144 13.81 -7.79 -13.90
C HIS A 144 14.88 -7.65 -12.80
N LEU A 145 14.53 -7.08 -11.65
CA LEU A 145 15.46 -6.90 -10.53
C LEU A 145 15.86 -8.25 -9.93
N VAL A 146 17.11 -8.37 -9.52
CA VAL A 146 17.72 -9.59 -8.99
C VAL A 146 18.44 -9.32 -7.66
N GLY A 147 18.91 -10.37 -6.99
CA GLY A 147 19.65 -10.25 -5.74
C GLY A 147 18.74 -10.17 -4.52
N LYS A 148 19.28 -9.71 -3.38
CA LYS A 148 18.54 -9.66 -2.11
C LYS A 148 17.78 -8.36 -1.96
N ILE A 149 16.74 -8.38 -1.13
CA ILE A 149 16.18 -7.16 -0.55
C ILE A 149 17.20 -6.66 0.50
N PRO A 150 17.74 -5.44 0.36
CA PRO A 150 18.71 -4.90 1.30
C PRO A 150 18.04 -4.61 2.66
N GLU A 151 18.73 -4.88 3.77
CA GLU A 151 18.22 -4.55 5.11
C GLU A 151 18.01 -3.04 5.27
N GLU A 152 18.78 -2.23 4.55
CA GLU A 152 18.70 -0.77 4.56
C GLU A 152 17.33 -0.23 4.10
N ILE A 153 16.52 -1.02 3.38
CA ILE A 153 15.15 -0.61 3.03
C ILE A 153 14.27 -0.40 4.27
N THR A 154 14.60 -1.09 5.37
CA THR A 154 13.89 -0.99 6.66
C THR A 154 14.18 0.31 7.42
N ASN A 155 15.16 1.10 6.96
CA ASN A 155 15.49 2.40 7.53
C ASN A 155 14.55 3.52 7.04
N ILE A 156 13.69 3.26 6.06
CA ILE A 156 12.72 4.23 5.53
C ILE A 156 11.50 4.24 6.44
N SER A 157 11.64 4.77 7.66
CA SER A 157 10.65 4.64 8.74
C SER A 157 9.24 5.14 8.40
N LYS A 158 9.12 6.05 7.42
CA LYS A 158 7.85 6.62 6.95
C LYS A 158 7.25 5.94 5.73
N LEU A 159 7.84 4.84 5.27
CA LEU A 159 7.32 4.06 4.15
C LEU A 159 5.95 3.47 4.50
N MET A 160 4.95 3.79 3.68
CA MET A 160 3.57 3.34 3.83
C MET A 160 3.21 2.26 2.82
N ALA A 161 3.82 2.28 1.63
CA ALA A 161 3.65 1.23 0.63
C ALA A 161 4.99 0.79 0.04
N LEU A 162 5.22 -0.51 0.02
CA LEU A 162 6.35 -1.13 -0.65
C LEU A 162 5.85 -2.24 -1.58
N ASN A 163 6.05 -2.05 -2.88
CA ASN A 163 5.74 -3.06 -3.89
C ASN A 163 7.01 -3.46 -4.66
N LEU A 164 7.44 -4.70 -4.46
CA LEU A 164 8.58 -5.31 -5.15
C LEU A 164 8.15 -6.54 -5.97
N SER A 165 6.85 -6.72 -6.17
CA SER A 165 6.31 -7.94 -6.79
C SER A 165 6.72 -8.11 -8.25
N ASN A 166 6.60 -9.33 -8.77
CA ASN A 166 6.88 -9.63 -10.17
C ASN A 166 8.31 -9.22 -10.57
N ASN A 167 9.29 -9.68 -9.81
CA ASN A 167 10.72 -9.52 -10.06
C ASN A 167 11.42 -10.87 -9.94
N ARG A 168 12.76 -10.88 -9.87
CA ARG A 168 13.59 -12.08 -9.69
C ARG A 168 14.42 -11.97 -8.40
N LEU A 169 13.88 -11.33 -7.38
CA LEU A 169 14.55 -11.15 -6.08
C LEU A 169 14.72 -12.49 -5.37
N THR A 170 15.76 -12.61 -4.56
CA THR A 170 16.24 -13.83 -3.90
C THR A 170 16.62 -13.57 -2.45
N GLY A 171 16.93 -14.60 -1.68
CA GLY A 171 17.32 -14.44 -0.27
C GLY A 171 16.12 -14.24 0.64
N GLU A 172 16.39 -13.79 1.87
CA GLU A 172 15.37 -13.66 2.93
C GLU A 172 14.66 -12.32 2.88
N ILE A 173 13.44 -12.28 3.43
CA ILE A 173 12.78 -11.02 3.80
C ILE A 173 13.61 -10.39 4.93
N PRO A 174 13.93 -9.08 4.87
CA PRO A 174 14.71 -8.40 5.90
C PRO A 174 14.20 -8.65 7.32
N LYS A 175 15.09 -9.03 8.24
CA LYS A 175 14.69 -9.40 9.61
C LYS A 175 14.12 -8.21 10.36
N GLU A 176 14.55 -7.01 9.97
CA GLU A 176 14.14 -5.74 10.56
C GLU A 176 12.94 -5.10 9.85
N ILE A 177 12.18 -5.84 9.01
CA ILE A 177 11.01 -5.31 8.29
C ILE A 177 9.97 -4.67 9.22
N GLY A 178 9.91 -5.11 10.48
CA GLY A 178 9.10 -4.51 11.54
C GLY A 178 9.45 -3.07 11.91
N ASN A 179 10.56 -2.50 11.42
CA ASN A 179 10.93 -1.10 11.64
C ASN A 179 10.11 -0.11 10.78
N LEU A 180 9.44 -0.61 9.74
CA LEU A 180 8.55 0.18 8.88
C LEU A 180 7.19 0.39 9.57
N LYS A 181 7.16 1.09 10.70
CA LYS A 181 5.98 1.17 11.59
C LYS A 181 4.72 1.76 10.95
N LEU A 182 4.88 2.55 9.89
CA LEU A 182 3.78 3.17 9.13
C LEU A 182 3.38 2.37 7.88
N LEU A 183 3.95 1.18 7.66
CA LEU A 183 3.66 0.38 6.48
C LEU A 183 2.22 -0.12 6.49
N GLU A 184 1.48 0.22 5.45
CA GLU A 184 0.09 -0.16 5.21
C GLU A 184 -0.05 -1.23 4.14
N SER A 185 0.85 -1.24 3.16
CA SER A 185 0.83 -2.18 2.04
C SER A 185 2.23 -2.77 1.76
N LEU A 186 2.31 -4.09 1.72
CA LEU A 186 3.52 -4.83 1.37
C LEU A 186 3.22 -5.92 0.35
N ASP A 187 3.74 -5.77 -0.87
CA ASP A 187 3.66 -6.80 -1.90
C ASP A 187 5.07 -7.25 -2.32
N LEU A 188 5.40 -8.50 -1.97
CA LEU A 188 6.64 -9.19 -2.32
C LEU A 188 6.37 -10.40 -3.22
N SER A 189 5.15 -10.53 -3.73
CA SER A 189 4.71 -11.71 -4.48
C SER A 189 5.47 -11.92 -5.78
N ASN A 190 5.43 -13.13 -6.33
CA ASN A 190 6.01 -13.45 -7.64
C ASN A 190 7.51 -13.08 -7.70
N ASN A 191 8.26 -13.61 -6.75
CA ASN A 191 9.71 -13.49 -6.65
C ASN A 191 10.32 -14.87 -6.35
N ASN A 192 11.62 -14.90 -6.04
CA ASN A 192 12.34 -16.10 -5.65
C ASN A 192 12.89 -15.98 -4.22
N LEU A 193 12.15 -15.29 -3.33
CA LEU A 193 12.50 -15.13 -1.92
C LEU A 193 12.41 -16.47 -1.19
N SER A 194 13.30 -16.69 -0.24
CA SER A 194 13.43 -17.93 0.54
C SER A 194 13.56 -17.63 2.03
N GLY A 195 13.53 -18.64 2.88
CA GLY A 195 13.62 -18.45 4.33
C GLY A 195 12.26 -18.35 5.00
N THR A 196 12.26 -18.03 6.28
CA THR A 196 11.04 -17.85 7.08
C THR A 196 10.52 -16.42 6.97
N ILE A 197 9.21 -16.25 7.13
CA ILE A 197 8.62 -14.92 7.32
C ILE A 197 9.10 -14.38 8.68
N PRO A 198 9.77 -13.22 8.77
CA PRO A 198 10.30 -12.69 10.02
C PRO A 198 9.17 -12.40 11.01
N GLN A 199 9.36 -12.75 12.28
CA GLN A 199 8.40 -12.44 13.35
C GLN A 199 8.16 -10.93 13.49
N SER A 200 9.13 -10.09 13.14
CA SER A 200 9.00 -8.63 13.14
C SER A 200 7.93 -8.11 12.18
N LEU A 201 7.52 -8.88 11.15
CA LEU A 201 6.38 -8.51 10.31
C LEU A 201 5.08 -8.44 11.12
N SER A 202 4.96 -9.25 12.18
CA SER A 202 3.74 -9.33 13.01
C SER A 202 3.49 -8.09 13.87
N VAL A 203 4.47 -7.19 14.01
CA VAL A 203 4.35 -5.96 14.81
C VAL A 203 3.93 -4.75 13.98
N LEU A 204 3.72 -4.90 12.67
CA LEU A 204 3.25 -3.84 11.79
C LEU A 204 1.74 -3.63 11.97
N SER A 205 1.36 -2.74 12.88
CA SER A 205 -0.04 -2.51 13.27
C SER A 205 -0.90 -1.82 12.19
N TRP A 206 -0.28 -1.14 11.23
CA TRP A 206 -0.97 -0.42 10.15
C TRP A 206 -1.11 -1.26 8.87
N LEU A 207 -0.48 -2.44 8.82
CA LEU A 207 -0.44 -3.27 7.62
C LEU A 207 -1.83 -3.80 7.28
N SER A 208 -2.43 -3.29 6.21
CA SER A 208 -3.78 -3.63 5.77
C SER A 208 -3.80 -4.47 4.48
N SER A 209 -2.70 -4.48 3.75
CA SER A 209 -2.51 -5.28 2.53
C SER A 209 -1.17 -6.00 2.58
N LEU A 210 -1.18 -7.31 2.41
CA LEU A 210 0.00 -8.16 2.36
C LEU A 210 -0.14 -9.15 1.21
N ASN A 211 0.91 -9.32 0.41
CA ASN A 211 0.99 -10.42 -0.54
C ASN A 211 2.43 -10.98 -0.58
N LEU A 212 2.58 -12.24 -0.20
CA LEU A 212 3.84 -12.98 -0.19
C LEU A 212 3.81 -14.18 -1.16
N SER A 213 2.77 -14.30 -1.95
CA SER A 213 2.49 -15.46 -2.79
C SER A 213 3.58 -15.68 -3.86
N ASN A 214 3.69 -16.92 -4.35
CA ASN A 214 4.61 -17.31 -5.41
C ASN A 214 6.06 -16.94 -5.09
N ASN A 215 6.55 -17.45 -3.97
CA ASN A 215 7.95 -17.39 -3.53
C ASN A 215 8.41 -18.81 -3.10
N LYS A 216 9.55 -18.91 -2.42
CA LYS A 216 10.12 -20.13 -1.83
C LYS A 216 10.19 -20.04 -0.29
N LEU A 217 9.23 -19.35 0.33
CA LEU A 217 9.17 -19.18 1.78
C LEU A 217 8.79 -20.49 2.48
N TYR A 218 9.26 -20.66 3.72
CA TYR A 218 8.98 -21.85 4.51
C TYR A 218 8.86 -21.56 6.01
N GLY A 219 8.34 -22.54 6.76
CA GLY A 219 8.16 -22.45 8.21
C GLY A 219 6.82 -21.84 8.62
N PRO A 220 6.63 -21.60 9.93
CA PRO A 220 5.37 -21.10 10.45
C PRO A 220 5.12 -19.66 10.02
N ILE A 221 3.86 -19.36 9.66
CA ILE A 221 3.38 -17.98 9.50
C ILE A 221 3.37 -17.30 10.88
N PRO A 222 4.04 -16.14 11.05
CA PRO A 222 4.08 -15.42 12.31
C PRO A 222 2.69 -15.03 12.79
N THR A 223 2.42 -15.26 14.07
CA THR A 223 1.18 -14.79 14.71
C THR A 223 1.35 -13.37 15.22
N GLY A 224 0.39 -12.50 14.92
CA GLY A 224 0.28 -11.14 15.46
C GLY A 224 -1.10 -10.57 15.17
N SER A 225 -1.53 -9.55 15.92
CA SER A 225 -2.90 -9.03 15.85
C SER A 225 -3.31 -8.62 14.45
N GLN A 226 -2.39 -8.02 13.68
CA GLN A 226 -2.68 -7.57 12.32
C GLN A 226 -2.63 -8.71 11.30
N LEU A 227 -1.63 -9.61 11.39
CA LEU A 227 -1.52 -10.76 10.48
C LEU A 227 -2.67 -11.76 10.64
N GLN A 228 -3.29 -11.83 11.82
CA GLN A 228 -4.48 -12.66 12.06
C GLN A 228 -5.74 -12.12 11.38
N ILE A 229 -5.80 -10.81 11.07
CA ILE A 229 -6.91 -10.21 10.32
C ILE A 229 -6.72 -10.43 8.80
N LEU A 230 -5.46 -10.54 8.36
CA LEU A 230 -5.10 -10.88 6.98
C LEU A 230 -5.19 -12.41 6.77
N ASP A 231 -6.42 -12.91 6.84
CA ASP A 231 -6.76 -14.33 6.89
C ASP A 231 -6.98 -14.98 5.53
N ASP A 232 -6.80 -14.25 4.42
CA ASP A 232 -6.87 -14.81 3.08
C ASP A 232 -5.66 -15.74 2.81
N PRO A 233 -5.86 -17.06 2.59
CA PRO A 233 -4.77 -17.98 2.25
C PRO A 233 -4.04 -17.62 0.96
N SER A 234 -4.68 -16.88 0.04
CA SER A 234 -4.11 -16.47 -1.24
C SER A 234 -2.83 -15.63 -1.07
N ILE A 235 -2.73 -14.89 0.04
CA ILE A 235 -1.56 -14.08 0.43
C ILE A 235 -0.29 -14.92 0.47
N TYR A 236 -0.40 -16.20 0.85
CA TYR A 236 0.73 -17.10 1.06
C TYR A 236 0.84 -18.18 -0.02
N ALA A 237 -0.10 -18.21 -0.97
CA ALA A 237 -0.18 -19.24 -2.02
C ALA A 237 1.13 -19.41 -2.79
N GLY A 238 1.40 -20.59 -3.31
CA GLY A 238 2.63 -20.86 -4.08
C GLY A 238 3.91 -21.00 -3.23
N ASN A 239 3.83 -20.90 -1.90
CA ASN A 239 4.94 -21.18 -0.99
C ASN A 239 4.75 -22.54 -0.29
N SER A 240 5.19 -23.63 -0.92
CA SER A 240 4.95 -25.01 -0.43
C SER A 240 5.53 -25.35 0.95
N GLY A 241 6.44 -24.54 1.48
CA GLY A 241 7.05 -24.77 2.79
C GLY A 241 6.37 -24.05 3.95
N LEU A 242 5.40 -23.16 3.68
CA LEU A 242 4.70 -22.41 4.73
C LEU A 242 3.65 -23.28 5.42
N CYS A 243 3.40 -22.99 6.69
CA CYS A 243 2.43 -23.69 7.51
C CYS A 243 1.84 -22.77 8.59
N GLY A 244 0.73 -23.18 9.20
CA GLY A 244 0.00 -22.40 10.21
C GLY A 244 -1.03 -21.45 9.60
N PHE A 245 -1.89 -20.90 10.44
CA PHE A 245 -2.98 -20.02 10.03
C PHE A 245 -2.47 -18.83 9.17
N PRO A 246 -3.15 -18.47 8.06
CA PRO A 246 -4.44 -18.99 7.57
C PRO A 246 -4.37 -20.25 6.69
N LEU A 247 -3.19 -20.86 6.53
CA LEU A 247 -3.05 -22.12 5.79
C LEU A 247 -3.58 -23.30 6.62
N THR A 248 -4.01 -24.36 5.91
CA THR A 248 -4.46 -25.61 6.53
C THR A 248 -3.30 -26.53 6.93
N ASP A 249 -2.09 -26.29 6.38
CA ASP A 249 -0.90 -27.07 6.67
C ASP A 249 -0.44 -26.90 8.12
N VAL A 250 -0.36 -28.01 8.85
CA VAL A 250 0.07 -28.02 10.26
C VAL A 250 1.59 -27.98 10.35
N CYS A 251 2.12 -27.03 11.13
CA CYS A 251 3.56 -26.93 11.38
C CYS A 251 4.07 -28.10 12.22
N SER A 252 4.67 -29.09 11.56
CA SER A 252 5.40 -30.17 12.22
C SER A 252 6.78 -29.68 12.63
N LYS A 253 7.21 -29.93 13.87
CA LYS A 253 8.52 -29.51 14.42
C LYS A 253 9.75 -30.20 13.79
N THR A 254 9.60 -30.83 12.63
CA THR A 254 10.63 -31.69 12.02
C THR A 254 10.74 -31.45 10.51
N HIS A 255 11.59 -30.51 10.11
CA HIS A 255 12.17 -30.54 8.76
C HIS A 255 13.45 -31.39 8.78
N SER A 256 13.29 -32.68 8.51
CA SER A 256 14.27 -33.48 7.77
C SER A 256 13.51 -34.06 6.56
N PRO A 257 14.12 -34.17 5.37
CA PRO A 257 13.38 -34.46 4.14
C PRO A 257 12.70 -35.82 4.24
N ARG A 258 11.39 -35.84 3.92
CA ARG A 258 10.54 -37.03 3.94
C ARG A 258 11.09 -38.09 2.99
N ASN A 259 11.39 -39.28 3.52
CA ASN A 259 11.21 -40.53 2.79
C ASN A 259 9.88 -41.15 3.24
N SER A 260 9.02 -41.37 2.26
CA SER A 260 7.78 -42.15 2.34
C SER A 260 8.05 -43.60 2.71
N THR A 261 7.36 -44.12 3.73
CA THR A 261 6.67 -45.43 3.75
C THR A 261 5.95 -45.66 5.09
N ASP A 262 4.78 -46.30 4.99
CA ASP A 262 4.05 -47.08 6.01
C ASP A 262 3.16 -46.30 7.00
N VAL A 263 1.82 -46.32 6.88
CA VAL A 263 0.77 -47.37 7.08
C VAL A 263 0.13 -47.28 8.48
N ASP A 264 -1.20 -47.13 8.44
CA ASP A 264 -2.25 -47.12 9.47
C ASP A 264 -1.98 -47.77 10.85
N ASN A 265 -2.51 -47.13 11.92
CA ASN A 265 -3.79 -47.57 12.53
C ASN A 265 -4.22 -46.78 13.80
N SER A 266 -5.54 -46.54 13.85
CA SER A 266 -6.45 -46.55 15.02
C SER A 266 -6.64 -45.33 15.95
N ALA A 267 -7.80 -44.67 15.73
CA ALA A 267 -8.99 -44.60 16.61
C ALA A 267 -8.99 -43.84 17.96
N GLY A 268 -10.07 -43.05 18.12
CA GLY A 268 -10.58 -42.41 19.35
C GLY A 268 -10.24 -40.91 19.37
N GLY A 269 -11.16 -39.95 19.45
CA GLY A 269 -12.57 -39.91 19.83
C GLY A 269 -12.83 -38.47 20.31
N ASP A 270 -14.08 -38.02 20.18
CA ASP A 270 -14.73 -36.89 20.86
C ASP A 270 -15.16 -35.73 19.95
N ASP A 271 -16.42 -35.88 19.53
CA ASP A 271 -17.32 -34.87 19.00
C ASP A 271 -17.60 -33.79 20.05
N VAL A 272 -17.08 -32.57 19.88
CA VAL A 272 -17.66 -31.34 20.46
C VAL A 272 -17.29 -30.16 19.55
N GLU A 273 -18.00 -29.93 18.45
CA GLU A 273 -17.92 -28.63 17.73
C GLU A 273 -19.05 -28.36 16.71
N GLU A 274 -20.20 -29.05 16.78
CA GLU A 274 -21.34 -28.78 15.87
C GLU A 274 -22.37 -27.78 16.43
N ASP A 275 -22.53 -27.66 17.76
CA ASP A 275 -23.54 -26.77 18.37
C ASP A 275 -23.21 -25.27 18.17
N ASP A 276 -21.93 -24.89 18.26
CA ASP A 276 -21.52 -23.48 18.24
C ASP A 276 -21.67 -22.81 16.84
N LYS A 277 -21.64 -23.62 15.77
CA LYS A 277 -21.78 -23.11 14.39
C LYS A 277 -23.24 -22.83 14.04
N HIS A 278 -24.16 -23.66 14.53
CA HIS A 278 -25.59 -23.49 14.28
C HIS A 278 -26.13 -22.26 15.02
N ASP A 279 -25.73 -22.05 16.27
CA ASP A 279 -26.15 -20.89 17.06
C ASP A 279 -25.64 -19.56 16.50
N LYS A 280 -24.38 -19.50 16.04
CA LYS A 280 -23.83 -18.33 15.34
C LYS A 280 -24.59 -18.04 14.04
N MET A 281 -24.91 -19.07 13.26
CA MET A 281 -25.67 -18.90 12.02
C MET A 281 -27.07 -18.32 12.28
N TRP A 282 -27.79 -18.81 13.29
CA TRP A 282 -29.10 -18.25 13.67
C TRP A 282 -29.00 -16.82 14.19
N PHE A 283 -27.97 -16.50 14.97
CA PHE A 283 -27.73 -15.14 15.42
C PHE A 283 -27.58 -14.16 14.24
N TYR A 284 -26.77 -14.49 13.23
CA TYR A 284 -26.61 -13.63 12.05
C TYR A 284 -27.89 -13.54 11.20
N LEU A 285 -28.65 -14.63 11.05
CA LEU A 285 -29.92 -14.60 10.33
C LEU A 285 -30.95 -13.67 11.00
N VAL A 286 -31.01 -13.68 12.33
CA VAL A 286 -31.90 -12.78 13.10
C VAL A 286 -31.47 -11.31 12.97
N ILE A 287 -30.17 -11.02 13.04
CA ILE A 287 -29.66 -9.65 12.85
C ILE A 287 -29.95 -9.16 11.43
N MET A 288 -29.63 -9.95 10.41
CA MET A 288 -29.80 -9.54 9.01
C MET A 288 -31.27 -9.33 8.64
N SER A 289 -32.16 -10.20 9.15
CA SER A 289 -33.60 -10.02 8.96
C SER A 289 -34.14 -8.79 9.73
N GLY A 290 -33.63 -8.51 10.93
CA GLY A 290 -33.96 -7.30 11.70
C GLY A 290 -33.53 -6.00 11.01
N VAL A 291 -32.32 -5.98 10.44
CA VAL A 291 -31.82 -4.82 9.68
C VAL A 291 -32.61 -4.62 8.39
N ALA A 292 -32.87 -5.70 7.64
CA ALA A 292 -33.64 -5.62 6.40
C ALA A 292 -35.07 -5.14 6.68
N THR A 293 -35.75 -5.70 7.68
CA THR A 293 -37.11 -5.29 8.04
C THR A 293 -37.15 -3.86 8.56
N GLY A 294 -36.21 -3.44 9.42
CA GLY A 294 -36.11 -2.07 9.90
C GLY A 294 -35.87 -1.06 8.78
N PHE A 295 -34.95 -1.38 7.87
CA PHE A 295 -34.66 -0.55 6.70
C PHE A 295 -35.89 -0.40 5.77
N TRP A 296 -36.60 -1.50 5.50
CA TRP A 296 -37.79 -1.47 4.65
C TRP A 296 -39.02 -0.85 5.32
N VAL A 297 -39.14 -0.90 6.64
CA VAL A 297 -40.21 -0.18 7.37
C VAL A 297 -39.99 1.33 7.29
N VAL A 298 -38.76 1.81 7.51
CA VAL A 298 -38.44 3.24 7.43
C VAL A 298 -38.53 3.74 5.99
N ILE A 299 -37.88 3.07 5.03
CA ILE A 299 -37.91 3.52 3.63
C ILE A 299 -39.28 3.30 3.00
N GLY A 300 -39.95 2.18 3.28
CA GLY A 300 -41.29 1.90 2.76
C GLY A 300 -42.31 2.93 3.22
N THR A 301 -42.28 3.35 4.49
CA THR A 301 -43.17 4.41 5.00
C THR A 301 -42.87 5.78 4.38
N LEU A 302 -41.61 6.06 4.03
CA LEU A 302 -41.22 7.30 3.34
C LEU A 302 -41.60 7.32 1.85
N VAL A 303 -41.66 6.16 1.18
CA VAL A 303 -42.07 6.05 -0.23
C VAL A 303 -43.59 6.13 -0.40
N VAL A 304 -44.36 5.57 0.54
CA VAL A 304 -45.83 5.44 0.40
C VAL A 304 -46.56 6.76 0.63
N LYS A 305 -46.06 7.67 1.48
CA LYS A 305 -46.81 8.87 1.86
C LYS A 305 -45.97 10.15 1.74
N GLU A 306 -46.31 10.95 0.74
CA GLU A 306 -45.60 12.20 0.42
C GLU A 306 -45.54 13.19 1.60
N SER A 307 -46.60 13.28 2.41
CA SER A 307 -46.61 14.16 3.59
C SER A 307 -45.60 13.74 4.65
N TRP A 308 -45.34 12.44 4.80
CA TRP A 308 -44.43 11.90 5.81
C TRP A 308 -42.98 12.09 5.38
N ARG A 309 -42.70 11.91 4.09
CA ARG A 309 -41.42 12.26 3.47
C ARG A 309 -41.03 13.71 3.75
N ARG A 310 -41.95 14.65 3.53
CA ARG A 310 -41.68 16.09 3.76
C ARG A 310 -41.45 16.42 5.24
N SER A 311 -42.23 15.83 6.15
CA SER A 311 -42.01 16.03 7.60
C SER A 311 -40.70 15.43 8.09
N TYR A 312 -40.31 14.26 7.57
CA TYR A 312 -39.04 13.63 7.90
C TYR A 312 -37.84 14.46 7.45
N PHE A 313 -37.81 14.92 6.20
CA PHE A 313 -36.72 15.77 5.71
C PHE A 313 -36.62 17.09 6.46
N ARG A 314 -37.75 17.72 6.80
CA ARG A 314 -37.75 18.93 7.64
C ARG A 314 -37.17 18.69 9.03
N PHE A 315 -37.51 17.55 9.66
CA PHE A 315 -36.95 17.18 10.95
C PHE A 315 -35.43 16.95 10.88
N VAL A 316 -34.94 16.30 9.82
CA VAL A 316 -33.51 16.09 9.58
C VAL A 316 -32.78 17.41 9.38
N GLU A 317 -33.32 18.32 8.56
CA GLU A 317 -32.76 19.66 8.36
C GLU A 317 -32.72 20.47 9.66
N GLU A 318 -33.82 20.53 10.43
CA GLU A 318 -33.86 21.25 11.71
C GLU A 318 -32.86 20.67 12.73
N THR A 319 -32.67 19.35 12.73
CA THR A 319 -31.71 18.69 13.62
C THR A 319 -30.27 18.97 13.19
N ALA A 320 -29.99 18.92 11.88
CA ALA A 320 -28.69 19.24 11.32
C ALA A 320 -28.29 20.70 11.61
N ASP A 321 -29.21 21.64 11.45
CA ASP A 321 -28.98 23.06 11.75
C ASP A 321 -28.70 23.29 13.24
N ARG A 322 -29.44 22.62 14.14
CA ARG A 322 -29.18 22.70 15.58
C ARG A 322 -27.81 22.16 15.96
N ILE A 323 -27.40 21.04 15.37
CA ILE A 323 -26.07 20.47 15.58
C ILE A 323 -24.98 21.39 15.05
N TYR A 324 -25.17 21.95 13.85
CA TYR A 324 -24.24 22.89 13.24
C TYR A 324 -24.05 24.14 14.10
N VAL A 325 -25.14 24.76 14.57
CA VAL A 325 -25.09 25.92 15.45
C VAL A 325 -24.43 25.57 16.79
N TRP A 326 -24.80 24.45 17.41
CA TRP A 326 -24.20 24.00 18.67
C TRP A 326 -22.68 23.81 18.54
N PHE A 327 -22.24 23.17 17.45
CA PHE A 327 -20.83 22.96 17.16
C PHE A 327 -20.10 24.29 16.96
N LYS A 328 -20.66 25.19 16.14
CA LYS A 328 -20.07 26.51 15.86
C LYS A 328 -19.93 27.36 17.12
N VAL A 329 -20.95 27.39 17.98
CA VAL A 329 -20.91 28.11 19.27
C VAL A 329 -19.86 27.51 20.21
N ARG A 330 -19.79 26.18 20.30
CA ARG A 330 -18.82 25.50 21.17
C ARG A 330 -17.37 25.68 20.71
N VAL A 331 -17.14 25.74 19.40
CA VAL A 331 -15.83 26.05 18.81
C VAL A 331 -15.45 27.51 19.07
N MET A 332 -16.36 28.46 18.82
CA MET A 332 -16.11 29.87 19.10
C MET A 332 -15.78 30.14 20.57
N ASN A 333 -16.55 29.59 21.51
CA ASN A 333 -16.29 29.77 22.94
C ASN A 333 -14.91 29.20 23.36
N ARG A 334 -14.45 28.10 22.73
CA ARG A 334 -13.11 27.55 23.00
C ARG A 334 -11.98 28.41 22.43
N LEU A 335 -12.20 29.04 21.28
CA LEU A 335 -11.22 29.95 20.68
C LEU A 335 -11.11 31.27 21.47
N GLN A 336 -12.24 31.78 21.95
CA GLN A 336 -12.28 33.03 22.73
C GLN A 336 -11.59 32.89 24.10
N ASN A 337 -11.78 31.75 24.78
CA ASN A 337 -11.08 31.46 26.04
C ASN A 337 -9.56 31.29 25.86
N ARG A 338 -9.08 30.83 24.70
CA ARG A 338 -7.64 30.71 24.41
C ARG A 338 -6.96 32.03 24.03
N LEU A 339 -7.72 33.09 23.77
CA LEU A 339 -7.19 34.42 23.47
C LEU A 339 -7.12 35.33 24.71
N GLN A 340 -7.62 34.87 25.85
CA GLN A 340 -7.63 35.60 27.13
C GLN A 340 -6.62 35.06 28.16
N ASP A 341 -5.93 33.95 27.85
CA ASP A 341 -4.81 33.37 28.61
C ASP A 341 -3.47 33.68 27.92
#